data_AF-A0A7S3VEU2-F1
#
_entry.id   AF-A0A7S3VEU2-F1
#
_cell.length_a   1.000
_cell.length_b   1.000
_cell.length_c   1.000
_cell.angle_alpha   90.00
_cell.angle_beta   90.00
_cell.angle_gamma   90.00
#
_symmetry.space_group_name_H-M   'P 1'
#
loop_
_entity.id
_entity.type
_entity.pdbx_description
1 polymer ?
#
loop_
_entity_poly.entity_id
_entity_poly.type
_entity_poly.pdbx_seq_one_letter_code
_entity_poly.pdbx_strand_id
1 'polypeptide(L)'
;MGAQCCSIGDPEKKRKTDLDLLGVSVHHLANYFMDLVRAKYPDSGNDTKIYQIEDLNDLDKNGIIREEGKDTQCPIDDRRGAAYVHTLQGADHVGPASIMLSYTWRYTIGDIVDVLTNYCKSNDLNPKNMYVWICCLCVNQHRVVEMKKRK
;
A
#
# COMPACT_ATOMS: atom_id res chain seq x y z
N MET A 1 -3.83 -19.12 45.15
CA MET A 1 -2.90 -18.37 44.27
C MET A 1 -2.89 -19.08 42.93
N GLY A 2 -3.73 -18.66 41.99
CA GLY A 2 -3.83 -19.26 40.67
C GLY A 2 -2.95 -18.51 39.68
N ALA A 3 -1.97 -19.18 39.09
CA ALA A 3 -1.16 -18.63 38.02
C ALA A 3 -2.04 -18.40 36.78
N GLN A 4 -2.14 -17.14 36.37
CA GLN A 4 -2.82 -16.71 35.16
C GLN A 4 -1.96 -17.13 33.97
N CYS A 5 -2.45 -18.09 33.19
CA CYS A 5 -1.83 -18.54 31.94
C CYS A 5 -1.89 -17.39 30.93
N CYS A 6 -0.75 -16.76 30.65
CA CYS A 6 -0.60 -15.85 29.52
C CYS A 6 -0.62 -16.69 28.23
N SER A 7 -1.70 -16.61 27.47
CA SER A 7 -1.79 -17.20 26.14
C SER A 7 -0.80 -16.49 25.21
N ILE A 8 0.40 -17.07 25.03
CA ILE A 8 1.37 -16.65 24.02
C ILE A 8 0.81 -17.10 22.66
N GLY A 9 0.22 -16.18 21.91
CA GLY A 9 -0.26 -16.46 20.55
C GLY A 9 0.87 -16.90 19.62
N ASP A 10 0.52 -17.67 18.59
CA ASP A 10 1.44 -18.14 17.55
C ASP A 10 2.25 -16.97 16.94
N PRO A 11 3.59 -16.97 17.05
CA PRO A 11 4.44 -15.88 16.58
C PRO A 11 4.39 -15.67 15.06
N GLU A 12 4.11 -16.70 14.28
CA GLU A 12 3.94 -16.59 12.82
C GLU A 12 2.64 -15.85 12.50
N LYS A 13 1.57 -16.20 13.21
CA LYS A 13 0.27 -15.53 13.09
C LYS A 13 0.35 -14.06 13.51
N LYS A 14 1.10 -13.75 14.58
CA LYS A 14 1.34 -12.37 15.03
C LYS A 14 2.14 -11.55 14.02
N ARG A 15 3.20 -12.13 13.44
CA ARG A 15 3.97 -11.46 12.39
C ARG A 15 3.11 -11.12 11.18
N LYS A 16 2.26 -12.05 10.76
CA LYS A 16 1.33 -11.84 9.65
C LYS A 16 0.35 -10.70 9.94
N THR A 17 -0.20 -10.63 11.15
CA THR A 17 -1.08 -9.51 11.54
C THR A 17 -0.36 -8.17 11.58
N ASP A 18 0.91 -8.13 11.98
CA ASP A 18 1.68 -6.87 12.00
C ASP A 18 1.95 -6.36 10.57
N LEU A 19 2.23 -7.28 9.63
CA LEU A 19 2.45 -6.97 8.21
C LEU A 19 1.15 -6.52 7.52
N ASP A 20 0.02 -7.13 7.84
CA ASP A 20 -1.30 -6.77 7.29
C ASP A 20 -1.74 -5.34 7.68
N LEU A 21 -1.16 -4.80 8.76
CA LEU A 21 -1.45 -3.48 9.30
C LEU A 21 -0.48 -2.38 8.85
N LEU A 22 0.43 -2.66 7.91
CA LEU A 22 1.34 -1.65 7.37
C LEU A 22 0.62 -0.66 6.45
N GLY A 23 1.03 0.61 6.53
CA GLY A 23 0.60 1.69 5.66
C GLY A 23 1.78 2.45 5.07
N VAL A 24 1.52 3.16 3.97
CA VAL A 24 2.50 4.03 3.31
C VAL A 24 2.37 5.44 3.88
N SER A 25 3.48 6.12 4.17
CA SER A 25 3.43 7.48 4.69
C SER A 25 2.84 8.46 3.66
N VAL A 26 2.12 9.48 4.13
CA VAL A 26 1.64 10.57 3.26
C VAL A 26 2.82 11.28 2.58
N HIS A 27 3.93 11.43 3.29
CA HIS A 27 5.17 11.97 2.72
C HIS A 27 5.67 11.15 1.52
N HIS A 28 5.69 9.82 1.63
CA HIS A 28 6.13 8.95 0.54
C HIS A 28 5.20 9.04 -0.66
N LEU A 29 3.89 9.05 -0.42
CA LEU A 29 2.90 9.21 -1.48
C LEU A 29 3.08 10.53 -2.23
N ALA A 30 3.19 11.65 -1.51
CA ALA A 30 3.22 12.99 -2.10
C ALA A 30 4.51 13.31 -2.89
N ASN A 31 5.61 12.64 -2.57
CA ASN A 31 6.91 12.90 -3.20
C ASN A 31 7.28 11.73 -4.11
N TYR A 32 7.66 10.60 -3.52
CA TYR A 32 8.24 9.47 -4.24
C TYR A 32 7.25 8.76 -5.17
N PHE A 33 6.06 8.41 -4.67
CA PHE A 33 5.09 7.71 -5.49
C PHE A 33 4.56 8.60 -6.62
N MET A 34 4.33 9.89 -6.34
CA MET A 34 3.93 10.85 -7.36
C MET A 34 5.00 11.08 -8.42
N ASP A 35 6.28 11.05 -8.07
CA ASP A 35 7.37 11.13 -9.04
C ASP A 35 7.38 9.91 -9.97
N LEU A 36 7.14 8.70 -9.45
CA LEU A 36 6.98 7.49 -10.28
C LEU A 36 5.78 7.62 -11.24
N VAL A 37 4.64 8.12 -10.75
CA VAL A 37 3.46 8.32 -11.59
C VAL A 37 3.75 9.34 -12.70
N ARG A 38 4.32 10.49 -12.37
CA ARG A 38 4.63 11.55 -13.35
C ARG A 38 5.65 11.09 -14.39
N ALA A 39 6.63 10.28 -13.99
CA ALA A 39 7.60 9.70 -14.92
C ALA A 39 6.93 8.74 -15.93
N LYS A 40 5.97 7.92 -15.49
CA LYS A 40 5.29 6.95 -16.37
C LYS A 40 4.15 7.57 -17.19
N TYR A 41 3.48 8.58 -16.65
CA TYR A 41 2.32 9.24 -17.24
C TYR A 41 2.55 10.76 -17.32
N PRO A 42 3.45 11.25 -18.19
CA PRO A 42 3.81 12.67 -18.24
C PRO A 42 2.63 13.59 -18.61
N ASP A 43 1.70 13.10 -19.44
CA ASP A 43 0.57 13.90 -19.92
C ASP A 43 -0.58 13.99 -18.91
N SER A 44 -0.80 12.94 -18.11
CA SER A 44 -1.89 12.91 -17.12
C SER A 44 -1.43 13.17 -15.70
N GLY A 45 -0.20 12.79 -15.33
CA GLY A 45 0.41 13.07 -14.02
C GLY A 45 -0.54 12.83 -12.85
N ASN A 46 -0.94 13.92 -12.20
CA ASN A 46 -1.88 13.94 -11.08
C ASN A 46 -3.28 13.40 -11.43
N ASP A 47 -3.76 13.59 -12.66
CA ASP A 47 -5.08 13.18 -13.14
C ASP A 47 -5.15 11.67 -13.48
N THR A 48 -4.03 10.95 -13.36
CA THR A 48 -3.97 9.52 -13.62
C THR A 48 -4.82 8.75 -12.62
N LYS A 49 -5.75 7.93 -13.12
CA LYS A 49 -6.65 7.13 -12.27
C LYS A 49 -5.99 5.86 -11.79
N ILE A 50 -6.43 5.34 -10.65
CA ILE A 50 -5.82 4.14 -10.04
C ILE A 50 -5.88 2.92 -10.98
N TYR A 51 -6.96 2.71 -11.74
CA TYR A 51 -7.02 1.61 -12.72
C TYR A 51 -6.05 1.76 -13.90
N GLN A 52 -5.52 2.97 -14.15
CA GLN A 52 -4.49 3.19 -15.16
C GLN A 52 -3.11 2.91 -14.58
N ILE A 53 -2.90 3.28 -13.32
CA ILE A 53 -1.66 3.03 -12.56
C ILE A 53 -1.45 1.53 -12.35
N GLU A 54 -2.54 0.80 -12.09
CA GLU A 54 -2.55 -0.63 -11.81
C GLU A 54 -3.73 -1.29 -12.53
N ASP A 55 -3.44 -2.02 -13.60
CA ASP A 55 -4.45 -2.78 -14.34
C ASP A 55 -4.56 -4.20 -13.76
N LEU A 56 -5.75 -4.55 -13.28
CA LEU A 56 -6.05 -5.88 -12.74
C LEU A 56 -6.80 -6.78 -13.73
N ASN A 57 -7.19 -6.25 -14.89
CA ASN A 57 -7.82 -7.04 -15.95
C ASN A 57 -6.77 -7.78 -16.77
N ASP A 58 -5.62 -7.14 -17.00
CA ASP A 58 -4.45 -7.72 -17.65
C ASP A 58 -3.32 -7.94 -16.62
N LEU A 59 -3.15 -9.19 -16.19
CA LEU A 59 -2.12 -9.55 -15.21
C LEU A 59 -0.73 -9.72 -15.85
N ASP A 60 -0.62 -9.80 -17.17
CA ASP A 60 0.67 -9.92 -17.85
C ASP A 60 1.36 -8.55 -18.00
N LYS A 61 0.57 -7.47 -17.91
CA LYS A 61 1.05 -6.09 -17.91
C LYS A 61 1.14 -5.53 -16.49
N ASN A 62 2.36 -5.32 -15.99
CA ASN A 62 2.55 -4.69 -14.68
C ASN A 62 2.20 -3.19 -14.70
N GLY A 63 1.35 -2.80 -13.74
CA GLY A 63 1.21 -1.41 -13.32
C GLY A 63 2.43 -0.90 -12.56
N ILE A 64 2.44 0.38 -12.15
CA ILE A 64 3.53 0.93 -11.31
C ILE A 64 3.64 0.12 -10.02
N ILE A 65 2.51 -0.17 -9.39
CA ILE A 65 2.45 -0.80 -8.07
C ILE A 65 3.06 -2.21 -8.12
N ARG A 66 2.65 -3.04 -9.10
CA ARG A 66 3.20 -4.39 -9.26
C ARG A 66 4.65 -4.41 -9.71
N GLU A 67 5.05 -3.46 -10.53
CA GLU A 67 6.42 -3.40 -11.06
C GLU A 67 7.44 -3.28 -9.92
N GLU A 68 7.15 -2.45 -8.92
CA GLU A 68 8.00 -2.23 -7.75
C GLU A 68 8.13 -3.49 -6.86
N GLY A 69 7.11 -4.33 -6.84
CA GLY A 69 7.08 -5.57 -6.05
C GLY A 69 7.56 -6.81 -6.79
N LYS A 70 7.76 -6.76 -8.11
CA LYS A 70 7.84 -7.96 -8.98
C LYS A 70 8.96 -8.94 -8.59
N ASP A 71 10.12 -8.41 -8.20
CA ASP A 71 11.31 -9.18 -7.86
C ASP A 71 11.47 -9.39 -6.35
N THR A 72 10.60 -8.77 -5.54
CA THR A 72 10.61 -8.84 -4.09
C THR A 72 9.82 -10.06 -3.63
N GLN A 73 10.40 -10.85 -2.72
CA GLN A 73 9.69 -11.95 -2.07
C GLN A 73 8.66 -11.38 -1.09
N CYS A 74 7.40 -11.78 -1.22
CA CYS A 74 6.34 -11.32 -0.35
C CYS A 74 6.51 -11.93 1.05
N PRO A 75 6.55 -11.13 2.13
CA PRO A 75 6.73 -11.63 3.48
C PRO A 75 5.50 -12.33 4.06
N ILE A 76 4.38 -12.38 3.32
CA ILE A 76 3.10 -12.97 3.75
C ILE A 76 2.93 -14.39 3.21
N ASP A 77 3.38 -14.66 1.97
CA ASP A 77 3.14 -15.93 1.27
C ASP A 77 4.41 -16.53 0.63
N ASP A 78 5.57 -15.93 0.88
CA ASP A 78 6.89 -16.33 0.37
C ASP A 78 7.02 -16.40 -1.17
N ARG A 79 6.04 -15.87 -1.93
CA ARG A 79 6.07 -15.84 -3.41
C ARG A 79 6.69 -14.53 -3.91
N ARG A 80 7.34 -14.57 -5.08
CA ARG A 80 7.76 -13.35 -5.80
C ARG A 80 6.56 -12.50 -6.22
N GLY A 81 6.70 -11.18 -6.12
CA GLY A 81 5.60 -10.24 -6.34
C GLY A 81 4.99 -9.79 -5.02
N ALA A 82 5.72 -8.98 -4.26
CA ALA A 82 5.26 -8.43 -3.00
C ALA A 82 4.31 -7.22 -3.21
N ALA A 83 3.51 -6.90 -2.20
CA ALA A 83 2.69 -5.69 -2.24
C ALA A 83 3.61 -4.47 -2.12
N TYR A 84 3.24 -3.35 -2.71
CA TYR A 84 4.06 -2.13 -2.71
C TYR A 84 4.52 -1.73 -1.30
N VAL A 85 3.63 -1.79 -0.30
CA VAL A 85 4.01 -1.46 1.09
C VAL A 85 5.16 -2.30 1.63
N HIS A 86 5.31 -3.55 1.17
CA HIS A 86 6.35 -4.48 1.62
C HIS A 86 7.69 -4.27 0.92
N THR A 87 7.76 -3.43 -0.12
CA THR A 87 9.01 -3.06 -0.79
C THR A 87 9.68 -1.87 -0.12
N LEU A 88 8.93 -1.11 0.67
CA LEU A 88 9.38 0.10 1.34
C LEU A 88 10.19 -0.21 2.60
N GLN A 89 11.12 0.69 2.92
CA GLN A 89 11.93 0.63 4.14
C GLN A 89 12.10 2.04 4.71
N GLY A 90 12.31 2.15 6.02
CA GLY A 90 12.53 3.42 6.69
C GLY A 90 11.24 4.10 7.16
N ALA A 91 11.33 4.78 8.32
CA ALA A 91 10.19 5.38 9.00
C ALA A 91 9.51 6.50 8.19
N ASP A 92 10.25 7.17 7.31
CA ASP A 92 9.68 8.21 6.43
C ASP A 92 8.80 7.63 5.31
N HIS A 93 8.75 6.31 5.13
CA HIS A 93 8.08 5.65 4.01
C HIS A 93 7.00 4.66 4.41
N VAL A 94 7.24 3.88 5.46
CA VAL A 94 6.36 2.78 5.87
C VAL A 94 6.33 2.64 7.38
N GLY A 95 5.17 2.27 7.91
CA GLY A 95 4.94 2.06 9.33
C GLY A 95 3.54 1.50 9.59
N PRO A 96 3.17 1.23 10.85
CA PRO A 96 1.81 0.83 11.20
C PRO A 96 0.80 1.89 10.74
N ALA A 97 -0.20 1.47 9.98
CA ALA A 97 -1.23 2.36 9.47
C ALA A 97 -1.97 3.06 10.61
N SER A 98 -2.05 4.37 10.55
CA SER A 98 -2.81 5.18 11.52
C SER A 98 -4.22 5.48 11.01
N ILE A 99 -4.43 5.42 9.69
CA ILE A 99 -5.77 5.48 9.07
C ILE A 99 -5.89 4.47 7.92
N MET A 100 -7.13 4.09 7.62
CA MET A 100 -7.48 3.33 6.41
C MET A 100 -8.26 4.25 5.47
N LEU A 101 -7.84 4.29 4.19
CA LEU A 101 -8.54 5.05 3.16
C LEU A 101 -9.35 4.09 2.27
N SER A 102 -10.66 4.28 2.27
CA SER A 102 -11.55 3.72 1.25
C SER A 102 -11.65 4.69 0.06
N TYR A 103 -11.57 4.17 -1.16
CA TYR A 103 -11.59 4.96 -2.39
C TYR A 103 -12.17 4.13 -3.54
N THR A 104 -12.43 4.78 -4.67
CA THR A 104 -12.81 4.07 -5.90
C THR A 104 -11.65 4.07 -6.90
N TRP A 105 -11.52 3.01 -7.69
CA TRP A 105 -10.46 2.89 -8.71
C TRP A 105 -10.50 4.00 -9.78
N ARG A 106 -11.61 4.73 -9.89
CA ARG A 106 -11.80 5.86 -10.81
C ARG A 106 -11.23 7.18 -10.29
N TYR A 107 -10.90 7.26 -9.00
CA TYR A 107 -10.28 8.46 -8.44
C TYR A 107 -8.90 8.67 -9.02
N THR A 108 -8.52 9.92 -9.17
CA THR A 108 -7.17 10.30 -9.57
C THR A 108 -6.23 10.12 -8.39
N ILE A 109 -4.96 9.80 -8.65
CA ILE A 109 -3.96 9.72 -7.58
C ILE A 109 -3.69 11.09 -6.98
N GLY A 110 -3.77 12.17 -7.78
CA GLY A 110 -3.64 13.55 -7.32
C GLY A 110 -4.67 13.88 -6.25
N ASP A 111 -5.95 13.61 -6.50
CA ASP A 111 -7.02 13.86 -5.53
C ASP A 111 -6.79 13.10 -4.21
N ILE A 112 -6.36 11.83 -4.30
CA ILE A 112 -6.05 11.01 -3.11
C ILE A 112 -4.91 11.64 -2.31
N VAL A 113 -3.80 12.00 -2.97
CA VAL A 113 -2.62 12.58 -2.34
C VAL A 113 -2.91 13.97 -1.75
N ASP A 114 -3.67 14.80 -2.47
CA ASP A 114 -4.03 16.14 -2.02
C ASP A 114 -4.95 16.09 -0.80
N VAL A 115 -5.95 15.20 -0.80
CA VAL A 115 -6.82 15.01 0.37
C VAL A 115 -6.02 14.56 1.60
N LEU A 116 -5.10 13.61 1.44
CA LEU A 116 -4.26 13.14 2.55
C LEU A 116 -3.29 14.22 3.06
N THR A 117 -2.70 14.98 2.14
CA THR A 117 -1.81 16.10 2.47
C THR A 117 -2.57 17.22 3.19
N ASN A 118 -3.76 17.56 2.70
CA ASN A 118 -4.62 18.56 3.33
C ASN A 118 -5.15 18.08 4.68
N TYR A 119 -5.48 16.80 4.83
CA TYR A 119 -5.84 16.22 6.11
C TYR A 119 -4.71 16.39 7.14
N CYS A 120 -3.45 16.14 6.75
CA CYS A 120 -2.31 16.37 7.62
C CYS A 120 -2.19 17.85 8.02
N LYS A 121 -2.30 18.76 7.05
CA LYS A 121 -2.23 20.21 7.31
C LYS A 121 -3.34 20.71 8.22
N SER A 122 -4.58 20.29 7.98
CA SER A 122 -5.75 20.74 8.76
C SER A 122 -5.76 20.25 10.21
N ASN A 123 -4.99 19.20 10.51
CA ASN A 123 -4.92 18.61 11.86
C ASN A 123 -3.53 18.77 12.50
N ASP A 124 -2.64 19.59 11.93
CA ASP A 124 -1.26 19.80 12.41
C ASP A 124 -0.46 18.48 12.57
N LEU A 125 -0.66 17.55 11.63
CA LEU A 125 0.02 16.25 11.62
C LEU A 125 1.26 16.28 10.72
N ASN A 126 2.33 15.62 11.14
CA ASN A 126 3.51 15.42 10.31
C ASN A 126 3.26 14.31 9.26
N PRO A 127 3.29 14.60 7.95
CA PRO A 127 3.03 13.62 6.89
C PRO A 127 4.04 12.47 6.85
N LYS A 128 5.23 12.61 7.45
CA LYS A 128 6.21 11.51 7.57
C LYS A 128 5.77 10.44 8.56
N ASN A 129 4.97 10.81 9.56
CA ASN A 129 4.50 9.92 10.63
C ASN A 129 3.01 9.56 10.48
N MET A 130 2.41 9.92 9.33
CA MET A 130 1.02 9.61 9.02
C MET A 130 1.00 8.50 7.97
N TYR A 131 0.74 7.27 8.38
CA TYR A 131 0.73 6.09 7.52
C TYR A 131 -0.70 5.71 7.12
N VAL A 132 -0.92 5.54 5.83
CA VAL A 132 -2.25 5.29 5.25
C VAL A 132 -2.27 3.88 4.68
N TRP A 133 -3.25 3.09 5.13
CA TRP A 133 -3.55 1.82 4.49
C TRP A 133 -4.46 2.05 3.29
N ILE A 134 -4.00 1.65 2.10
CA ILE A 134 -4.73 1.76 0.83
C ILE A 134 -4.65 0.40 0.14
N CYS A 135 -5.80 -0.18 -0.21
CA CYS A 135 -5.83 -1.58 -0.63
C CYS A 135 -4.97 -1.87 -1.88
N CYS A 136 -4.83 -0.96 -2.85
CA CYS A 136 -3.94 -1.21 -4.00
C CYS A 136 -2.45 -1.23 -3.63
N LEU A 137 -2.03 -0.55 -2.56
CA LEU A 137 -0.63 -0.48 -2.13
C LEU A 137 -0.28 -1.54 -1.09
N CYS A 138 -1.22 -1.82 -0.18
CA CYS A 138 -0.98 -2.67 0.98
C CYS A 138 -1.31 -4.15 0.74
N VAL A 139 -2.08 -4.45 -0.32
CA VAL A 139 -2.49 -5.82 -0.63
C VAL A 139 -1.97 -6.23 -2.01
N ASN A 140 -1.56 -7.49 -2.13
CA ASN A 140 -1.27 -8.12 -3.40
C ASN A 140 -2.55 -8.32 -4.23
N GLN A 141 -3.06 -7.26 -4.86
CA GLN A 141 -4.34 -7.29 -5.58
C GLN A 141 -4.35 -8.34 -6.70
N HIS A 142 -3.23 -8.58 -7.38
CA HIS A 142 -3.12 -9.63 -8.39
C HIS A 142 -3.39 -11.03 -7.83
N ARG A 143 -2.97 -11.32 -6.59
CA ARG A 143 -3.29 -12.60 -5.92
C ARG A 143 -4.79 -12.74 -5.67
N VAL A 144 -5.46 -11.66 -5.32
CA VAL A 144 -6.92 -11.66 -5.15
C VAL A 144 -7.62 -12.00 -6.46
N VAL A 145 -7.15 -11.46 -7.58
CA VAL A 145 -7.68 -11.76 -8.92
C VAL A 145 -7.35 -13.19 -9.34
N GLU A 146 -6.11 -13.66 -9.17
CA GLU A 146 -5.71 -15.06 -9.41
C GLU A 146 -6.63 -16.04 -8.68
N MET A 147 -6.91 -15.78 -7.39
CA MET A 147 -7.79 -16.62 -6.58
C MET A 147 -9.24 -16.60 -7.06
N LYS A 148 -9.75 -15.45 -7.53
CA LYS A 148 -11.10 -15.35 -8.09
C LYS A 148 -11.24 -16.12 -9.41
N LYS A 149 -10.21 -16.12 -10.26
CA LYS A 149 -10.20 -16.86 -11.54
C LYS A 149 -10.12 -18.38 -11.37
N ARG A 150 -9.71 -18.87 -10.21
CA ARG A 150 -9.64 -20.31 -9.88
C ARG A 150 -10.95 -20.89 -9.34
N LYS A 151 -11.92 -20.04 -9.00
CA LYS A 151 -13.26 -20.43 -8.55
C LYS A 151 -14.22 -20.46 -9.72
#